data_AF-A0A5C6M8L0-F1
#
_entry.id   AF-A0A5C6M8L0-F1
#
_cell.length_a   1.000
_cell.length_b   1.000
_cell.length_c   1.000
_cell.angle_alpha   90.00
_cell.angle_beta   90.00
_cell.angle_gamma   90.00
#
_symmetry.space_group_name_H-M   'P 1'
#
loop_
_entity.id
_entity.type
_entity.pdbx_description
1 polymer ?
#
loop_
_entity_poly.entity_id
_entity_poly.type
_entity_poly.pdbx_seq_one_letter_code
_entity_poly.pdbx_strand_id
1 'polypeptide(L)'
;DEEPDERLMRAIEEKIDISESRKDDFRREIMNYIGALALERRSFDFRTNERLHKALELKLFEDQKDTIKLTTLVSNVVDRETQAKIDVVKNRLIKNYGYCEICSSDVLAFVASIFARGDVTKSDKEKQP
;
A
#
# COMPACT_ATOMS: atom_id res chain seq x y z
N ASP A 1 27.51 11.03 -18.75
CA ASP A 1 27.41 10.58 -17.36
C ASP A 1 26.21 11.24 -16.74
N GLU A 2 25.17 10.44 -16.48
CA GLU A 2 23.96 10.89 -15.79
C GLU A 2 24.28 10.85 -14.28
N GLU A 3 24.14 11.98 -13.60
CA GLU A 3 24.38 12.02 -12.16
C GLU A 3 23.34 11.15 -11.44
N PRO A 4 23.75 10.43 -10.38
CA PRO A 4 22.83 9.59 -9.64
C PRO A 4 21.74 10.45 -8.98
N ASP A 5 20.47 10.08 -9.16
CA ASP A 5 19.35 10.74 -8.51
C ASP A 5 19.36 10.43 -7.01
N GLU A 6 20.03 11.29 -6.24
CA GLU A 6 20.14 11.14 -4.78
C GLU A 6 18.78 11.20 -4.08
N ARG A 7 17.82 11.93 -4.65
CA ARG A 7 16.47 12.04 -4.09
C ARG A 7 15.76 10.71 -4.19
N LEU A 8 15.84 10.04 -5.34
CA LEU A 8 15.29 8.71 -5.53
C LEU A 8 15.98 7.68 -4.65
N MET A 9 17.31 7.68 -4.59
CA MET A 9 18.07 6.76 -3.73
C MET A 9 17.66 6.92 -2.26
N ARG A 10 17.55 8.16 -1.78
CA ARG A 10 17.11 8.44 -0.40
C ARG A 10 15.68 7.95 -0.15
N ALA A 11 14.77 8.20 -1.08
CA ALA A 11 13.38 7.77 -0.96
C ALA A 11 13.23 6.24 -0.89
N ILE A 12 14.12 5.47 -1.52
CA ILE A 12 14.18 4.00 -1.44
C ILE A 12 14.75 3.57 -0.08
N GLU A 13 15.88 4.14 0.33
CA GLU A 13 16.56 3.84 1.60
C GLU A 13 15.65 4.04 2.82
N GLU A 14 14.83 5.09 2.81
CA GLU A 14 13.90 5.40 3.90
C GLU A 14 12.78 4.35 4.04
N LYS A 15 12.46 3.59 2.99
CA LYS A 15 11.45 2.51 3.08
C LYS A 15 11.85 1.34 3.94
N ILE A 16 13.14 1.18 4.19
CA ILE A 16 13.70 0.10 5.02
C ILE A 16 14.45 0.67 6.24
N ASP A 17 14.04 1.85 6.71
CA ASP A 17 14.50 2.48 7.94
C ASP A 17 16.03 2.75 7.97
N ILE A 18 16.61 3.04 6.81
CA ILE A 18 18.01 3.47 6.73
C ILE A 18 18.10 4.94 7.14
N SER A 19 18.68 5.15 8.32
CA SER A 19 19.01 6.48 8.84
C SER A 19 19.95 7.22 7.91
N GLU A 20 19.89 8.55 7.92
CA GLU A 20 20.75 9.39 7.08
C GLU A 20 22.24 9.10 7.31
N SER A 21 22.64 8.84 8.56
CA SER A 21 24.00 8.44 8.92
C SER A 21 24.49 7.13 8.28
N ARG A 22 23.56 6.25 7.87
CA ARG A 22 23.87 4.93 7.29
C ARG A 22 23.63 4.87 5.79
N LYS A 23 23.25 5.96 5.14
CA LYS A 23 22.97 5.98 3.69
C LYS A 23 24.20 5.58 2.88
N ASP A 24 25.36 6.11 3.26
CA ASP A 24 26.59 5.86 2.52
C ASP A 24 27.10 4.43 2.73
N ASP A 25 26.89 3.86 3.92
CA ASP A 25 27.20 2.46 4.19
C ASP A 25 26.34 1.53 3.34
N PHE A 26 25.04 1.78 3.26
CA PHE A 26 24.13 1.00 2.44
C PHE A 26 24.48 1.12 0.95
N ARG A 27 24.75 2.32 0.44
CA ARG A 27 25.19 2.52 -0.96
C ARG A 27 26.49 1.78 -1.27
N ARG A 28 27.47 1.85 -0.36
CA ARG A 28 28.73 1.08 -0.48
C ARG A 28 28.48 -0.42 -0.50
N GLU A 29 27.59 -0.92 0.35
CA GLU A 29 27.22 -2.35 0.39
C GLU A 29 26.64 -2.81 -0.96
N ILE A 30 25.73 -2.03 -1.55
CA ILE A 30 25.17 -2.31 -2.88
C ILE A 30 26.24 -2.26 -3.97
N MET A 31 27.11 -1.24 -3.96
CA MET A 31 28.21 -1.14 -4.93
C MET A 31 29.20 -2.30 -4.83
N ASN A 32 29.54 -2.71 -3.61
CA ASN A 32 30.40 -3.88 -3.37
C ASN A 32 29.74 -5.16 -3.91
N TYR A 33 28.43 -5.30 -3.72
CA TYR A 33 27.68 -6.44 -4.24
C TYR A 33 27.67 -6.47 -5.77
N ILE A 34 27.41 -5.34 -6.43
CA ILE A 34 27.49 -5.19 -7.89
C ILE A 34 28.90 -5.50 -8.37
N GLY A 35 29.92 -4.98 -7.69
CA GLY A 35 31.33 -5.20 -8.03
C GLY A 35 31.73 -6.68 -7.96
N ALA A 36 31.29 -7.39 -6.92
CA ALA A 36 31.53 -8.83 -6.80
C ALA A 36 30.90 -9.62 -7.97
N LEU A 37 29.64 -9.32 -8.32
CA LEU A 37 28.98 -9.97 -9.45
C LEU A 37 29.65 -9.65 -10.80
N ALA A 38 30.12 -8.42 -10.98
CA ALA A 38 30.83 -8.01 -12.19
C ALA A 38 32.15 -8.78 -12.38
N LEU A 39 32.88 -9.06 -11.30
CA LEU A 39 34.09 -9.91 -11.34
C LEU A 39 33.77 -11.34 -11.76
N GLU A 40 32.61 -11.86 -11.37
CA GLU A 40 32.11 -13.17 -11.75
C GLU A 40 31.45 -13.21 -13.14
N ARG A 41 31.48 -12.09 -13.89
CA ARG A 41 30.75 -11.89 -15.16
C ARG A 41 29.25 -12.19 -15.07
N ARG A 42 28.67 -11.97 -13.89
CA ARG A 42 27.23 -12.10 -13.64
C ARG A 42 26.56 -10.74 -13.73
N SER A 43 25.34 -10.72 -14.23
CA SER A 43 24.51 -9.53 -14.20
C SER A 43 24.01 -9.27 -12.78
N PHE A 44 23.95 -8.00 -12.40
CA PHE A 44 23.27 -7.59 -11.18
C PHE A 44 21.76 -7.81 -11.32
N ASP A 45 21.17 -8.50 -10.36
CA ASP A 45 19.73 -8.63 -10.18
C ASP A 45 19.36 -8.02 -8.82
N PHE A 46 18.47 -7.05 -8.80
CA PHE A 46 18.04 -6.39 -7.56
C PHE A 46 17.31 -7.34 -6.61
N ARG A 47 16.77 -8.46 -7.12
CA ARG A 47 16.02 -9.46 -6.34
C ARG A 47 16.91 -10.31 -5.44
N THR A 48 18.19 -10.39 -5.73
CA THR A 48 19.12 -11.24 -4.97
C THR A 48 19.56 -10.60 -3.64
N ASN A 49 19.30 -9.30 -3.46
CA ASN A 49 19.49 -8.60 -2.19
C ASN A 49 18.11 -8.32 -1.57
N GLU A 50 17.75 -9.04 -0.52
CA GLU A 50 16.43 -8.90 0.12
C GLU A 50 16.14 -7.49 0.62
N ARG A 51 17.15 -6.78 1.12
CA ARG A 51 17.00 -5.42 1.65
C ARG A 51 16.67 -4.45 0.53
N LEU A 52 17.43 -4.49 -0.56
CA LEU A 52 17.20 -3.65 -1.73
C LEU A 52 15.88 -4.01 -2.42
N HIS A 53 15.59 -5.29 -2.58
CA HIS A 53 14.34 -5.77 -3.16
C HIS A 53 13.13 -5.21 -2.40
N LYS A 54 13.11 -5.37 -1.06
CA LYS A 54 12.04 -4.85 -0.21
C LYS A 54 11.92 -3.33 -0.27
N ALA A 55 13.04 -2.62 -0.31
CA ALA A 55 13.06 -1.16 -0.40
C ALA A 55 12.44 -0.67 -1.72
N LEU A 56 12.81 -1.31 -2.83
CA LEU A 56 12.25 -1.01 -4.15
C LEU A 56 10.76 -1.36 -4.23
N GLU A 57 10.35 -2.51 -3.70
CA GLU A 57 8.95 -2.93 -3.66
C GLU A 57 8.07 -1.94 -2.90
N LEU A 58 8.50 -1.54 -1.69
CA LEU A 58 7.79 -0.55 -0.89
C LEU A 58 7.73 0.82 -1.58
N LYS A 59 8.81 1.21 -2.26
CA LYS A 59 8.85 2.48 -2.99
C LYS A 59 7.92 2.46 -4.21
N LEU A 60 7.96 1.39 -5.00
CA LEU A 60 7.07 1.19 -6.14
C LEU A 60 5.60 1.14 -5.70
N PHE A 61 5.31 0.47 -4.59
CA PHE A 61 3.96 0.43 -4.03
C PHE A 61 3.49 1.81 -3.58
N GLU A 62 4.34 2.60 -2.92
CA GLU A 62 4.01 3.98 -2.56
C GLU A 62 3.76 4.85 -3.79
N ASP A 63 4.66 4.81 -4.78
CA ASP A 63 4.54 5.63 -6.00
C ASP A 63 3.30 5.27 -6.81
N GLN A 64 2.90 3.99 -6.76
CA GLN A 64 1.68 3.51 -7.38
C GLN A 64 0.46 3.62 -6.48
N LYS A 65 0.57 3.96 -5.19
CA LYS A 65 -0.56 3.94 -4.24
C LYS A 65 -1.72 4.82 -4.70
N ASP A 66 -1.43 5.98 -5.27
CA ASP A 66 -2.45 6.92 -5.77
C ASP A 66 -2.89 6.60 -7.21
N THR A 67 -2.09 5.82 -7.94
CA THR A 67 -2.40 5.34 -9.30
C THR A 67 -3.19 4.02 -9.27
N ILE A 68 -2.99 3.21 -8.22
CA ILE A 68 -3.90 2.14 -7.77
C ILE A 68 -5.10 2.87 -7.20
N LYS A 69 -5.87 3.48 -8.11
CA LYS A 69 -7.14 4.05 -7.75
C LYS A 69 -7.87 2.96 -7.00
N LEU A 70 -8.26 3.22 -5.76
CA LEU A 70 -9.23 2.40 -5.04
C LEU A 70 -10.48 2.15 -5.93
N THR A 71 -10.71 3.02 -6.91
CA THR A 71 -11.68 2.80 -7.99
C THR A 71 -11.44 1.51 -8.77
N THR A 72 -10.23 1.06 -9.09
CA THR A 72 -10.01 -0.20 -9.84
C THR A 72 -10.38 -1.45 -9.03
N LEU A 73 -10.35 -1.38 -7.70
CA LEU A 73 -10.92 -2.44 -6.84
C LEU A 73 -12.45 -2.34 -6.73
N VAL A 74 -13.04 -1.16 -6.95
CA VAL A 74 -14.50 -0.92 -6.90
C VAL A 74 -15.16 -0.89 -8.30
N SER A 75 -14.36 -0.88 -9.37
CA SER A 75 -14.80 -0.66 -10.75
C SER A 75 -14.58 -1.86 -11.66
N ASN A 76 -14.42 -3.06 -11.09
CA ASN A 76 -14.70 -4.27 -11.85
C ASN A 76 -16.09 -4.73 -11.42
N VAL A 77 -17.10 -4.14 -12.07
CA VAL A 77 -18.50 -4.58 -12.12
C VAL A 77 -18.98 -5.27 -10.83
N VAL A 78 -19.57 -4.51 -9.90
CA VAL A 78 -20.35 -5.13 -8.83
C VAL A 78 -21.37 -6.05 -9.49
N ASP A 79 -21.26 -7.35 -9.24
CA ASP A 79 -22.18 -8.32 -9.82
C ASP A 79 -23.63 -7.92 -9.50
N ARG A 80 -24.56 -8.18 -10.43
CA ARG A 80 -25.96 -7.73 -10.31
C ARG A 80 -26.59 -8.22 -9.00
N GLU A 81 -26.23 -9.40 -8.52
CA GLU A 81 -26.73 -9.94 -7.26
C GLU A 81 -26.21 -9.13 -6.06
N THR A 82 -24.94 -8.71 -6.10
CA THR A 82 -24.33 -7.91 -5.04
C THR A 82 -24.92 -6.51 -5.01
N GLN A 83 -25.15 -5.91 -6.18
CA GLN A 83 -25.80 -4.61 -6.27
C GLN A 83 -27.23 -4.66 -5.69
N ALA A 84 -28.00 -5.71 -6.00
CA ALA A 84 -29.33 -5.90 -5.43
C ALA A 84 -29.30 -6.00 -3.89
N LYS A 85 -28.32 -6.68 -3.31
CA LYS A 85 -28.15 -6.75 -1.85
C LYS A 85 -27.82 -5.38 -1.25
N ILE A 86 -26.94 -4.62 -1.89
CA ILE A 86 -26.61 -3.25 -1.48
C ILE A 86 -27.87 -2.38 -1.50
N ASP A 87 -28.69 -2.49 -2.54
CA ASP A 87 -29.91 -1.70 -2.68
C ASP A 87 -30.97 -2.07 -1.63
N VAL A 88 -31.08 -3.34 -1.24
CA VAL A 88 -31.94 -3.76 -0.11
C VAL A 88 -31.50 -3.10 1.20
N VAL A 89 -30.19 -3.05 1.46
CA VAL A 89 -29.65 -2.42 2.68
C VAL A 89 -29.90 -0.91 2.65
N LYS A 90 -29.62 -0.23 1.53
CA LYS A 90 -29.94 1.20 1.36
C LYS A 90 -31.41 1.48 1.61
N ASN A 91 -32.30 0.69 1.02
CA ASN A 91 -33.74 0.83 1.22
C ASN A 91 -34.15 0.67 2.69
N ARG A 92 -33.52 -0.25 3.42
CA ARG A 92 -33.76 -0.41 4.87
C ARG A 92 -33.26 0.78 5.67
N LEU A 93 -32.09 1.33 5.32
CA LEU A 93 -31.56 2.55 5.95
C LEU A 93 -32.50 3.74 5.74
N ILE A 94 -33.01 3.93 4.53
CA ILE A 94 -33.93 5.01 4.20
C ILE A 94 -35.25 4.84 4.98
N LYS A 95 -35.89 3.66 4.88
CA LYS A 95 -37.22 3.43 5.44
C LYS A 95 -37.26 3.40 6.97
N ASN A 96 -36.25 2.80 7.60
CA ASN A 96 -36.29 2.53 9.04
C ASN A 96 -35.48 3.53 9.86
N TYR A 97 -34.55 4.25 9.24
CA TYR A 97 -33.63 5.15 9.93
C TYR A 97 -33.59 6.56 9.32
N GLY A 98 -34.41 6.85 8.30
CA GLY A 98 -34.60 8.20 7.77
C GLY A 98 -33.45 8.73 6.92
N TYR A 99 -32.55 7.87 6.45
CA TYR A 99 -31.47 8.29 5.56
C TYR A 99 -32.01 8.75 4.21
N CYS A 100 -31.33 9.71 3.58
CA CYS A 100 -31.54 10.03 2.16
C CYS A 100 -30.80 9.01 1.26
N GLU A 101 -31.17 8.95 -0.03
CA GLU A 101 -30.57 7.99 -0.98
C GLU A 101 -29.04 8.13 -1.08
N ILE A 102 -28.56 9.37 -1.19
CA ILE A 102 -27.13 9.70 -1.25
C ILE A 102 -26.47 9.34 0.10
N CYS A 103 -27.07 9.79 1.20
CA CYS A 103 -26.61 9.56 2.56
C CYS A 103 -26.41 8.07 2.87
N SER A 104 -27.34 7.22 2.44
CA SER A 104 -27.27 5.76 2.64
C SER A 104 -26.10 5.14 1.86
N SER A 105 -25.77 5.70 0.70
CA SER A 105 -24.65 5.25 -0.12
C SER A 105 -23.31 5.64 0.49
N ASP A 106 -23.20 6.88 0.96
CA ASP A 106 -21.97 7.42 1.55
C ASP A 106 -21.61 6.71 2.86
N VAL A 107 -22.60 6.42 3.70
CA VAL A 107 -22.38 5.67 4.95
C VAL A 107 -21.90 4.24 4.66
N LEU A 108 -22.49 3.56 3.67
CA LEU A 108 -22.05 2.21 3.30
C LEU A 108 -20.61 2.23 2.73
N ALA A 109 -20.26 3.23 1.91
CA ALA A 109 -18.90 3.40 1.41
C ALA A 109 -17.90 3.71 2.54
N PHE A 110 -18.30 4.56 3.49
CA PHE A 110 -17.49 4.87 4.66
C PHE A 110 -17.23 3.65 5.53
N VAL A 111 -18.27 2.88 5.87
CA VAL A 111 -18.12 1.63 6.63
C VAL A 111 -17.23 0.64 5.88
N ALA A 112 -17.43 0.46 4.58
CA ALA A 112 -16.56 -0.40 3.76
C ALA A 112 -15.09 0.05 3.81
N SER A 113 -14.83 1.37 3.81
CA SER A 113 -13.47 1.90 3.93
C SER A 113 -12.83 1.66 5.30
N ILE A 114 -13.61 1.58 6.38
CA ILE A 114 -13.11 1.23 7.72
C ILE A 114 -12.70 -0.24 7.74
N PHE A 115 -13.55 -1.12 7.21
CA PHE A 115 -13.24 -2.54 7.09
C PHE A 115 -12.02 -2.78 6.20
N ALA A 116 -11.90 -2.07 5.08
CA ALA A 116 -10.74 -2.18 4.18
C ALA A 116 -9.43 -1.70 4.82
N ARG A 117 -9.49 -0.75 5.75
CA ARG A 117 -8.34 -0.26 6.53
C ARG A 117 -7.99 -1.16 7.72
N GLY A 118 -8.85 -2.11 8.08
CA GLY A 118 -8.63 -3.04 9.19
C GLY A 118 -8.89 -2.44 10.59
N ASP A 119 -9.56 -1.29 10.67
CA ASP A 119 -9.73 -0.52 11.92
C ASP A 119 -10.74 -1.14 12.93
N VAL A 120 -11.30 -2.31 12.65
CA VAL A 120 -12.43 -2.88 13.42
C VAL A 120 -12.03 -3.90 14.50
N THR A 121 -10.74 -4.13 14.78
CA THR A 121 -10.36 -5.11 15.83
C THR A 121 -9.35 -4.60 16.85
N LYS A 122 -9.78 -3.74 17.80
CA LYS A 122 -9.14 -3.60 19.13
C LYS A 122 -10.11 -3.09 20.22
N SER A 123 -11.24 -3.78 20.46
CA SER A 123 -12.11 -3.40 21.59
C SER A 123 -12.58 -4.52 22.51
N ASP A 124 -12.22 -5.79 22.26
CA ASP A 124 -12.70 -6.93 23.09
C ASP A 124 -11.61 -7.69 23.87
N LYS A 125 -10.41 -7.11 24.04
CA LYS A 125 -9.39 -7.67 24.93
C LYS A 125 -8.66 -6.63 25.77
N GLU A 126 -9.40 -5.98 26.67
CA GLU A 126 -8.85 -5.51 27.95
C GLU A 126 -10.00 -5.21 28.92
N LYS A 127 -10.65 -6.28 29.41
CA LYS A 127 -11.16 -6.24 30.78
C LYS A 127 -9.92 -6.37 31.67
N GLN A 128 -9.52 -5.28 32.30
CA GLN A 128 -8.80 -5.37 33.58
C GLN A 128 -9.70 -4.79 34.68
N PRO A 129 -9.63 -5.36 35.90
CA PRO A 129 -10.12 -4.68 37.10
C PRO A 129 -9.36 -3.38 37.37
#